data_AF-U7V6X1-F1
#
_entry.id   AF-U7V6X1-F1
#
_cell.length_a   1.000
_cell.length_b   1.000
_cell.length_c   1.000
_cell.angle_alpha   90.00
_cell.angle_beta   90.00
_cell.angle_gamma   90.00
#
_symmetry.space_group_name_H-M   'P 1'
#
loop_
_entity.id
_entity.type
_entity.pdbx_description
1 polymer ?
#
loop_
_entity_poly.entity_id
_entity_poly.type
_entity_poly.pdbx_seq_one_letter_code
_entity_poly.pdbx_strand_id
1 'polypeptide(L)'
;MPKPIKPDNMNENSVAGFYSNLAFYAAALEYALRSGNTMYMDQVKLGQKEKESFGEKFNELISYIAGGVIWYSNPKVVFDLKNSEPSKANQYYLWPAEVKVSFGTHAYAVNGKSKALSASEQKNSMNAVFRGEYVDGVWKIDTLGSIQSS
;
A
#
# COMPACT_ATOMS: atom_id res chain seq x y z
N MET A 1 8.97 0.55 15.89
CA MET A 1 8.32 -0.06 14.71
C MET A 1 9.38 -0.56 13.74
N PRO A 2 9.17 -1.70 13.06
CA PRO A 2 10.09 -2.17 12.04
C PRO A 2 10.12 -1.17 10.87
N LYS A 3 11.32 -0.87 10.37
CA LYS A 3 11.52 -0.03 9.18
C LYS A 3 11.51 -0.93 7.94
N PRO A 4 10.84 -0.53 6.83
CA PRO A 4 10.95 -1.25 5.57
C PRO A 4 12.41 -1.37 5.11
N ILE A 5 12.83 -2.57 4.74
CA ILE A 5 14.16 -2.84 4.19
C ILE A 5 13.99 -2.96 2.67
N LYS A 6 14.72 -2.14 1.93
CA LYS A 6 14.72 -2.16 0.47
C LYS A 6 15.33 -3.48 -0.02
N PRO A 7 14.59 -4.35 -0.75
CA PRO A 7 15.15 -5.60 -1.26
C PRO A 7 16.16 -5.34 -2.38
N ASP A 8 17.26 -6.08 -2.40
CA ASP A 8 18.32 -5.92 -3.42
C ASP A 8 17.80 -6.17 -4.84
N ASN A 9 16.87 -7.13 -4.97
CA ASN A 9 16.30 -7.54 -6.25
C ASN A 9 15.09 -6.70 -6.70
N MET A 10 14.59 -5.73 -5.91
CA MET A 10 13.33 -5.03 -6.22
C MET A 10 13.35 -4.21 -7.52
N ASN A 11 14.55 -3.95 -8.04
CA ASN A 11 14.80 -3.21 -9.27
C ASN A 11 15.20 -4.12 -10.43
N GLU A 12 15.22 -5.44 -10.24
CA GLU A 12 15.49 -6.37 -11.34
C GLU A 12 14.28 -6.46 -12.27
N ASN A 13 14.52 -6.51 -13.59
CA ASN A 13 13.48 -6.77 -14.59
C ASN A 13 13.06 -8.26 -14.61
N SER A 14 12.48 -8.71 -13.50
CA SER A 14 12.06 -10.10 -13.30
C SER A 14 10.72 -10.15 -12.54
N VAL A 15 10.04 -11.30 -12.59
CA VAL A 15 8.84 -11.55 -11.77
C VAL A 15 9.17 -11.39 -10.28
N ALA A 16 10.32 -11.91 -9.84
CA ALA A 16 10.77 -11.80 -8.46
C ALA A 16 11.06 -10.35 -8.06
N GLY A 17 11.64 -9.55 -8.97
CA GLY A 17 11.87 -8.13 -8.75
C GLY A 17 10.56 -7.35 -8.62
N PHE A 18 9.59 -7.62 -9.49
CA PHE A 18 8.27 -6.99 -9.39
C PHE A 18 7.54 -7.38 -8.09
N TYR A 19 7.56 -8.66 -7.72
CA TYR A 19 7.02 -9.15 -6.44
C TYR A 19 7.67 -8.43 -5.25
N SER A 20 9.00 -8.32 -5.24
CA SER A 20 9.74 -7.68 -4.15
C SER A 20 9.46 -6.19 -4.06
N ASN A 21 9.23 -5.53 -5.21
CA ASN A 21 8.79 -4.15 -5.27
C ASN A 21 7.39 -3.97 -4.65
N LEU A 22 6.42 -4.82 -5.00
CA LEU A 22 5.07 -4.81 -4.40
C LEU A 22 5.09 -5.09 -2.89
N ALA A 23 5.92 -6.03 -2.43
CA ALA A 23 6.08 -6.33 -1.01
C ALA A 23 6.68 -5.14 -0.24
N PHE A 24 7.69 -4.49 -0.80
CA PHE A 24 8.26 -3.27 -0.22
C PHE A 24 7.24 -2.12 -0.21
N TYR A 25 6.44 -1.98 -1.26
CA TYR A 25 5.37 -0.99 -1.34
C TYR A 25 4.32 -1.19 -0.24
N ALA A 26 3.85 -2.43 0.01
CA ALA A 26 2.96 -2.73 1.13
C ALA A 26 3.58 -2.38 2.49
N ALA A 27 4.87 -2.68 2.68
CA ALA A 27 5.59 -2.36 3.92
C ALA A 27 5.76 -0.83 4.11
N ALA A 28 6.02 -0.09 3.04
CA ALA A 28 6.11 1.37 3.06
C ALA A 28 4.77 2.02 3.44
N LEU A 29 3.66 1.49 2.89
CA LEU A 29 2.31 1.90 3.25
C LEU A 29 1.99 1.65 4.72
N GLU A 30 2.29 0.46 5.22
CA GLU A 30 2.08 0.13 6.63
C GLU A 30 2.91 1.06 7.54
N TYR A 31 4.16 1.33 7.18
CA TYR A 31 5.01 2.25 7.93
C TYR A 31 4.43 3.67 7.96
N ALA A 32 3.92 4.16 6.83
CA ALA A 32 3.24 5.45 6.76
C ALA A 32 2.00 5.48 7.66
N LEU A 33 1.17 4.44 7.65
CA LEU A 33 -0.01 4.35 8.53
C LEU A 33 0.34 4.23 10.03
N ARG A 34 1.54 3.74 10.36
CA ARG A 34 2.00 3.63 11.75
C ARG A 34 2.66 4.90 12.28
N SER A 35 3.24 5.71 11.39
CA SER A 35 4.15 6.80 11.79
C SER A 35 3.84 8.16 11.19
N GLY A 36 2.98 8.22 10.18
CA GLY A 36 2.74 9.41 9.36
C GLY A 36 3.89 9.75 8.40
N ASN A 37 4.99 9.00 8.42
CA ASN A 37 6.17 9.27 7.61
C ASN A 37 6.15 8.46 6.32
N THR A 38 6.19 9.14 5.18
CA THR A 38 6.10 8.57 3.84
C THR A 38 7.47 8.35 3.16
N MET A 39 8.61 8.54 3.83
CA MET A 39 9.94 8.49 3.20
C MET A 39 10.25 7.19 2.44
N TYR A 40 9.63 6.07 2.80
CA TYR A 40 9.82 4.79 2.10
C TYR A 40 8.93 4.67 0.85
N MET A 41 7.83 5.42 0.80
CA MET A 41 6.97 5.51 -0.39
C MET A 41 7.70 6.18 -1.55
N ASP A 42 8.58 7.15 -1.26
CA ASP A 42 9.38 7.85 -2.27
C ASP A 42 10.36 6.91 -3.00
N GLN A 43 10.63 5.72 -2.44
CA GLN A 43 11.48 4.70 -3.06
C GLN A 43 10.69 3.79 -4.03
N VAL A 44 9.37 3.96 -4.12
CA VAL A 44 8.49 3.25 -5.04
C VAL A 44 8.06 4.20 -6.16
N LYS A 45 8.32 3.83 -7.42
CA LYS A 45 7.89 4.63 -8.57
C LYS A 45 6.41 4.35 -8.83
N LEU A 46 5.53 5.20 -8.32
CA LEU A 46 4.10 5.13 -8.63
C LEU A 46 3.79 5.88 -9.94
N GLY A 47 2.93 5.31 -10.77
CA GLY A 47 2.35 6.02 -11.90
C GLY A 47 1.37 7.10 -11.45
N GLN A 48 1.08 8.05 -12.35
CA GLN A 48 0.31 9.25 -12.03
C GLN A 48 -1.08 8.91 -11.48
N LYS A 49 -1.76 7.93 -12.10
CA LYS A 49 -3.09 7.49 -11.65
C LYS A 49 -3.06 6.89 -10.26
N GLU A 50 -2.03 6.12 -9.93
CA GLU A 50 -1.87 5.57 -8.58
C GLU A 50 -1.57 6.67 -7.56
N LYS A 51 -0.73 7.66 -7.90
CA LYS A 51 -0.49 8.83 -7.03
C LYS A 51 -1.75 9.64 -6.77
N GLU A 52 -2.64 9.75 -7.76
CA GLU A 52 -3.93 10.42 -7.64
C GLU A 52 -4.98 9.55 -6.93
N SER A 53 -4.94 8.23 -7.16
CA SER A 53 -5.84 7.23 -6.54
C SER A 53 -5.44 6.86 -5.13
N PHE A 54 -4.21 7.17 -4.71
CA PHE A 54 -3.83 7.49 -3.34
C PHE A 54 -4.72 8.63 -2.86
N GLY A 55 -5.97 8.26 -2.57
CA GLY A 55 -7.06 9.20 -2.57
C GLY A 55 -6.82 10.29 -1.55
N GLU A 56 -7.49 11.41 -1.74
CA GLU A 56 -7.49 12.52 -0.78
C GLU A 56 -7.67 12.02 0.66
N LYS A 57 -8.52 11.01 0.87
CA LYS A 57 -8.74 10.36 2.17
C LYS A 57 -7.50 9.69 2.77
N PHE A 58 -6.66 9.04 1.95
CA PHE A 58 -5.42 8.43 2.45
C PHE A 58 -4.41 9.53 2.80
N ASN A 59 -4.25 10.54 1.95
CA ASN A 59 -3.34 11.66 2.21
C ASN A 59 -3.77 12.46 3.45
N GLU A 60 -5.07 12.70 3.62
CA GLU A 60 -5.66 13.32 4.81
C GLU A 60 -5.37 12.47 6.05
N LEU A 61 -5.61 11.15 5.98
CA LEU A 61 -5.32 10.23 7.07
C LEU A 61 -3.84 10.26 7.49
N ILE A 62 -2.92 10.16 6.52
CA ILE A 62 -1.48 10.25 6.78
C ILE A 62 -1.11 11.60 7.40
N SER A 63 -1.74 12.69 6.95
CA SER A 63 -1.51 14.03 7.52
C SER A 63 -1.94 14.10 8.99
N TYR A 64 -3.08 13.51 9.36
CA TYR A 64 -3.50 13.41 10.76
C TYR A 64 -2.56 12.55 11.60
N ILE A 65 -2.06 11.45 11.06
CA ILE A 65 -1.10 10.59 11.76
C ILE A 65 0.24 11.32 11.94
N ALA A 66 0.74 12.00 10.91
CA ALA A 66 1.98 12.78 10.95
C ALA A 66 1.89 13.95 11.93
N GLY A 67 0.73 14.59 12.03
CA GLY A 67 0.45 15.63 13.03
C GLY A 67 0.20 15.11 14.45
N GLY A 68 0.25 13.78 14.66
CA GLY A 68 -0.04 13.15 15.95
C GLY A 68 -1.50 13.26 16.38
N VAL A 69 -2.41 13.65 15.49
CA VAL A 69 -3.83 13.85 15.78
C VAL A 69 -4.53 12.52 16.06
N ILE A 70 -4.16 11.48 15.31
CA ILE A 70 -4.70 10.13 15.45
C ILE A 70 -3.61 9.07 15.27
N TRP A 71 -3.70 7.97 16.01
CA TRP A 71 -2.98 6.74 15.71
C TRP A 71 -3.85 5.52 15.99
N TYR A 72 -3.52 4.41 15.34
CA TYR A 72 -4.31 3.19 15.42
C TYR A 72 -3.53 2.10 16.15
N SER A 73 -4.25 1.20 16.83
CA SER A 73 -3.63 0.18 17.67
C SER A 73 -2.74 -0.80 16.89
N ASN A 74 -3.14 -1.16 15.66
CA ASN A 74 -2.36 -2.09 14.84
C ASN A 74 -2.65 -1.95 13.32
N PRO A 75 -2.12 -0.90 12.66
CA PRO A 75 -2.13 -0.81 11.21
C PRO A 75 -1.45 -2.02 10.57
N LYS A 76 -2.06 -2.64 9.55
CA LYS A 76 -1.43 -3.69 8.75
C LYS A 76 -1.88 -3.56 7.31
N VAL A 77 -0.93 -3.69 6.37
CA VAL A 77 -1.21 -3.67 4.93
C VAL A 77 -0.73 -4.98 4.32
N VAL A 78 -1.60 -5.66 3.58
CA VAL A 78 -1.29 -6.92 2.90
C VAL A 78 -1.79 -6.84 1.47
N PHE A 79 -0.90 -7.16 0.52
CA PHE A 79 -1.26 -7.43 -0.87
C PHE A 79 -1.31 -8.93 -1.09
N ASP A 80 -2.52 -9.47 -1.17
CA ASP A 80 -2.78 -10.90 -1.32
C ASP A 80 -2.89 -11.24 -2.80
N LEU A 81 -1.75 -11.57 -3.42
CA LEU A 81 -1.64 -11.88 -4.85
C LEU A 81 -2.40 -13.17 -5.17
N LYS A 82 -3.28 -13.12 -6.17
CA LYS A 82 -4.20 -14.24 -6.49
C LYS A 82 -3.56 -15.36 -7.30
N ASN A 83 -2.43 -15.09 -7.93
CA ASN A 83 -1.68 -16.03 -8.75
C ASN A 83 -0.22 -16.10 -8.29
N SER A 84 0.45 -17.24 -8.52
CA SER A 84 1.88 -17.40 -8.24
C SER A 84 2.78 -16.52 -9.10
N GLU A 85 2.30 -16.15 -10.29
CA GLU A 85 3.00 -15.29 -11.26
C GLU A 85 2.02 -14.30 -11.93
N PRO A 86 2.50 -13.13 -12.38
CA PRO A 86 1.70 -12.18 -13.12
C PRO A 86 1.50 -12.64 -14.57
N SER A 87 0.41 -12.20 -15.20
CA SER A 87 0.28 -12.33 -16.64
C SER A 87 1.03 -11.20 -17.35
N LYS A 88 1.57 -11.48 -18.53
CA LYS A 88 2.28 -10.49 -19.35
C LYS A 88 1.39 -9.99 -20.49
N ALA A 89 1.23 -8.68 -20.60
CA ALA A 89 0.49 -8.02 -21.67
C ALA A 89 1.36 -6.89 -22.25
N ASN A 90 1.97 -7.12 -23.41
CA ASN A 90 2.97 -6.24 -24.02
C ASN A 90 4.13 -5.96 -23.05
N GLN A 91 4.36 -4.69 -22.70
CA GLN A 91 5.37 -4.25 -21.73
C GLN A 91 4.94 -4.37 -20.26
N TYR A 92 3.69 -4.77 -20.00
CA TYR A 92 3.12 -4.75 -18.65
C TYR A 92 3.07 -6.13 -18.01
N TYR A 93 3.28 -6.13 -16.69
CA TYR A 93 3.04 -7.26 -15.80
C TYR A 93 1.74 -6.98 -15.05
N LEU A 94 0.77 -7.88 -15.14
CA LEU A 94 -0.54 -7.73 -14.52
C LEU A 94 -0.70 -8.77 -13.42
N TRP A 95 -0.84 -8.31 -12.18
CA TRP A 95 -0.96 -9.19 -11.02
C TRP A 95 -2.25 -8.89 -10.25
N PRO A 96 -3.28 -9.73 -10.41
CA PRO A 96 -4.49 -9.64 -9.60
C PRO A 96 -4.16 -9.86 -8.12
N ALA A 97 -4.73 -9.02 -7.27
CA ALA A 97 -4.51 -9.03 -5.84
C ALA A 97 -5.78 -8.62 -5.08
N GLU A 98 -5.84 -9.00 -3.81
CA GLU A 98 -6.73 -8.36 -2.85
C GLU A 98 -5.87 -7.53 -1.89
N VAL A 99 -6.11 -6.23 -1.87
CA VAL A 99 -5.45 -5.29 -0.96
C VAL A 99 -6.25 -5.24 0.33
N LYS A 100 -5.61 -5.59 1.44
CA LYS A 100 -6.20 -5.62 2.78
C LYS A 100 -5.50 -4.61 3.67
N VAL A 101 -6.28 -3.71 4.28
CA VAL A 101 -5.80 -2.74 5.26
C VAL A 101 -6.57 -2.98 6.56
N SER A 102 -5.87 -3.16 7.68
CA SER A 102 -6.49 -3.21 9.00
C SER A 102 -5.90 -2.15 9.91
N PHE A 103 -6.72 -1.55 10.78
CA PHE A 103 -6.28 -0.53 11.74
C PHE A 103 -6.15 -1.09 13.18
N GLY A 104 -6.61 -2.31 13.41
CA GLY A 104 -6.71 -2.89 14.75
C GLY A 104 -8.05 -2.54 15.40
N THR A 105 -8.13 -2.61 16.73
CA THR A 105 -9.41 -2.49 17.46
C THR A 105 -9.70 -1.09 17.98
N HIS A 106 -8.70 -0.21 18.03
CA HIS A 106 -8.84 1.13 18.61
C HIS A 106 -8.13 2.18 17.78
N ALA A 107 -8.69 3.39 17.79
CA ALA A 107 -8.02 4.62 17.44
C ALA A 107 -7.81 5.47 18.70
N TYR A 108 -6.72 6.22 18.72
CA TYR A 108 -6.31 7.08 19.83
C TYR A 108 -6.07 8.48 19.31
N ALA A 109 -6.38 9.49 20.10
CA ALA A 109 -6.18 10.88 19.77
C ALA A 109 -5.22 11.56 20.75
N VAL A 110 -4.58 12.65 20.30
CA VAL A 110 -3.58 13.41 21.07
C VAL A 110 -4.07 13.89 22.45
N ASN A 111 -5.38 14.08 22.60
CA ASN A 111 -6.00 14.49 23.87
C ASN A 111 -6.23 13.32 24.85
N GLY A 112 -5.64 12.15 24.60
CA GLY A 112 -5.74 10.96 25.45
C GLY A 112 -7.04 10.17 25.27
N LYS A 113 -7.95 10.59 24.38
CA LYS A 113 -9.18 9.84 24.09
C LYS A 113 -8.87 8.62 23.23
N SER A 114 -9.50 7.50 23.57
CA SER A 114 -9.54 6.29 22.73
C SER A 114 -10.95 6.01 22.25
N LYS A 115 -11.09 5.56 21.01
CA LYS A 115 -12.33 5.07 20.42
C LYS A 115 -12.15 3.61 19.99
N ALA A 116 -13.02 2.72 20.45
CA ALA A 116 -13.12 1.39 19.88
C ALA A 116 -13.67 1.49 18.45
N LEU A 117 -13.00 0.81 17.52
CA LEU A 117 -13.40 0.76 16.11
C LEU A 117 -14.47 -0.33 15.91
N SER A 118 -15.54 0.04 15.22
CA SER A 118 -16.53 -0.92 14.72
C SER A 118 -15.90 -1.86 13.68
N ALA A 119 -16.50 -3.04 13.48
CA ALA A 119 -15.93 -4.06 12.59
C ALA A 119 -15.62 -3.54 11.17
N SER A 120 -16.45 -2.64 10.63
CA SER A 120 -16.25 -1.99 9.33
C SER A 120 -15.12 -0.95 9.33
N GLU A 121 -14.82 -0.33 10.47
CA GLU A 121 -13.68 0.60 10.60
C GLU A 121 -12.35 -0.15 10.82
N GLN A 122 -12.39 -1.37 11.37
CA GLN A 122 -11.18 -2.12 11.68
C GLN A 122 -10.45 -2.63 10.43
N LYS A 123 -11.18 -2.92 9.35
CA LYS A 123 -10.64 -3.61 8.17
C LYS A 123 -11.33 -3.13 6.90
N ASN A 124 -10.53 -2.88 5.87
CA ASN A 124 -10.99 -2.64 4.51
C ASN A 124 -10.27 -3.60 3.57
N SER A 125 -10.98 -4.08 2.55
CA SER A 125 -10.44 -4.93 1.50
C SER A 125 -10.96 -4.48 0.15
N MET A 126 -10.10 -4.48 -0.86
CA MET A 126 -10.49 -4.24 -2.25
C MET A 126 -9.75 -5.19 -3.18
N ASN A 127 -10.43 -5.62 -4.24
CA ASN A 127 -9.74 -6.30 -5.33
C ASN A 127 -9.00 -5.27 -6.19
N ALA A 128 -7.89 -5.67 -6.78
CA ALA A 128 -7.05 -4.81 -7.58
C ALA A 128 -6.30 -5.64 -8.62
N VAL A 129 -5.88 -5.01 -9.71
CA VAL A 129 -4.84 -5.58 -10.58
C VAL A 129 -3.67 -4.62 -10.57
N PHE A 130 -2.56 -5.05 -9.97
CA PHE A 130 -1.31 -4.31 -10.05
C PHE A 130 -0.76 -4.41 -11.46
N ARG A 131 -0.48 -3.27 -12.07
CA ARG A 131 0.20 -3.13 -13.35
C ARG A 131 1.62 -2.64 -13.10
N GLY A 132 2.59 -3.51 -13.36
CA GLY A 132 4.01 -3.18 -13.39
C GLY A 132 4.47 -2.84 -14.80
N GLU A 133 5.19 -1.73 -14.96
CA GLU A 133 5.94 -1.40 -16.18
C GLU A 133 7.39 -1.17 -15.80
N TYR A 134 8.32 -1.88 -16.46
CA TYR A 134 9.75 -1.71 -16.17
C TYR A 134 10.35 -0.57 -17.00
N VAL A 135 10.73 0.53 -16.34
CA VAL A 135 11.18 1.76 -17.00
C VAL A 135 12.33 2.39 -16.21
N ASP A 136 13.44 2.69 -16.88
CA ASP A 136 14.63 3.33 -16.30
C ASP A 136 15.25 2.53 -15.13
N GLY A 137 15.27 1.20 -15.25
CA GLY A 137 15.89 0.34 -14.23
C GLY A 137 15.06 0.13 -12.97
N VAL A 138 13.79 0.51 -12.97
CA VAL A 138 12.86 0.34 -11.85
C VAL A 138 11.47 -0.07 -12.32
N TRP A 139 10.71 -0.73 -11.44
CA TRP A 139 9.29 -0.98 -11.67
C TRP A 139 8.47 0.28 -11.37
N LYS A 140 7.71 0.74 -12.36
CA LYS A 140 6.63 1.70 -12.17
C LYS A 140 5.33 0.94 -11.90
N ILE A 141 4.65 1.27 -10.80
CA ILE A 141 3.42 0.61 -10.34
C ILE A 141 2.21 1.51 -10.61
N ASP A 142 1.18 0.93 -11.21
CA ASP A 142 -0.18 1.47 -11.23
C ASP A 142 -1.16 0.41 -10.74
N THR A 143 -2.30 0.81 -10.19
CA THR A 143 -3.41 -0.10 -9.95
C THR A 143 -4.51 0.12 -10.98
N LEU A 144 -4.92 -0.95 -11.66
CA LEU A 144 -6.16 -0.97 -12.43
C LEU A 144 -7.26 -1.30 -11.41
N GLY A 145 -8.13 -0.34 -11.11
CA GLY A 145 -9.11 -0.45 -10.04
C GLY A 145 -9.99 -1.69 -10.15
N SER A 146 -10.53 -2.17 -9.03
CA SER A 146 -11.67 -3.08 -9.05
C SER A 146 -12.88 -2.39 -9.68
N ILE A 147 -13.51 -3.06 -10.63
CA ILE A 147 -14.95 -2.91 -10.91
C ILE A 147 -15.65 -2.93 -9.54
N GLN A 148 -16.32 -1.85 -9.18
CA GLN A 148 -17.22 -1.85 -8.04
C GLN A 148 -18.16 -3.05 -8.20
N SER A 149 -18.02 -4.05 -7.34
CA SER A 149 -19.06 -5.05 -7.19
C SER A 149 -20.18 -4.38 -6.39
N SER A 150 -21.15 -3.88 -7.15
CA SER A 150 -22.56 -3.62 -6.82
C SER A 150 -22.87 -2.72 -5.63
#